data_AF-A0A1F8RVA1-F1
#
_entry.id   AF-A0A1F8RVA1-F1
#
_cell.length_a   1.000
_cell.length_b   1.000
_cell.length_c   1.000
_cell.angle_alpha   90.00
_cell.angle_beta   90.00
_cell.angle_gamma   90.00
#
_symmetry.space_group_name_H-M   'P 1'
#
loop_
_entity.id
_entity.type
_entity.pdbx_description
1 polymer ?
#
loop_
_entity_poly.entity_id
_entity_poly.type
_entity_poly.pdbx_seq_one_letter_code
_entity_poly.pdbx_strand_id
1 'polypeptide(L)'
;MDVDLKRLVTRHRHVAPMLSGLLAGTDARVIVTDAEGAVILHREGSGPAGAITDEGQRFPILLDGEAVGWVQGGRVAAAIAAVLGYAAAREHDKRALAQEALERYRELNLIYDLADQIGATLEIPAVAAVAVREAGRLPAGGTGFLLLRTARGALESTDDDAEAPPAGLVGARAGAGILGAVLDGEAEIVNDVAADLRASAAERTMASIIAAPLKVRGQRIGVVGAWSDQPVEYRAADLKVLAAIAALAAPTIDQARTHEAVLRTAGRG
;
A
#
# COMPACT_ATOMS: atom_id res chain seq x y z
N MET A 1 4.91 6.54 15.66
CA MET A 1 4.21 6.60 16.96
C MET A 1 3.70 8.02 17.17
N ASP A 2 2.49 8.31 16.69
CA ASP A 2 1.90 9.66 16.84
C ASP A 2 0.60 9.57 17.64
N VAL A 3 0.75 9.61 18.97
CA VAL A 3 -0.37 9.76 19.90
C VAL A 3 -0.34 11.17 20.45
N ASP A 4 -1.40 11.92 20.16
CA ASP A 4 -1.62 13.25 20.73
C ASP A 4 -1.99 13.13 22.22
N LEU A 5 -0.94 13.07 23.06
CA LEU A 5 -1.05 12.95 24.50
C LEU A 5 -1.82 14.13 25.11
N LYS A 6 -1.65 15.33 24.55
CA LYS A 6 -2.37 16.54 24.99
C LYS A 6 -3.87 16.37 24.82
N ARG A 7 -4.32 15.89 23.66
CA ARG A 7 -5.74 15.60 23.41
C ARG A 7 -6.26 14.47 24.29
N LEU A 8 -5.44 13.46 24.54
CA LEU A 8 -5.77 12.34 25.43
C LEU A 8 -6.10 12.82 26.85
N VAL A 9 -5.25 13.69 27.40
CA VAL A 9 -5.37 14.24 28.76
C VAL A 9 -6.50 15.26 28.88
N THR A 10 -6.66 16.13 27.89
CA THR A 10 -7.54 17.32 28.02
C THR A 10 -8.94 17.16 27.44
N ARG A 11 -9.11 16.32 26.40
CA ARG A 11 -10.35 16.29 25.60
C ARG A 11 -10.92 14.89 25.35
N HIS A 12 -10.18 13.82 25.64
CA HIS A 12 -10.65 12.48 25.32
C HIS A 12 -11.83 12.08 26.21
N ARG A 13 -12.94 11.69 25.57
CA ARG A 13 -14.26 11.46 26.18
C ARG A 13 -14.30 10.50 27.38
N HIS A 14 -13.34 9.58 27.47
CA HIS A 14 -13.26 8.62 28.58
C HIS A 14 -12.05 8.86 29.49
N VAL A 15 -10.95 9.40 28.96
CA VAL A 15 -9.68 9.49 29.71
C VAL A 15 -9.66 10.76 30.55
N ALA A 16 -10.10 11.90 30.00
CA ALA A 16 -10.12 13.16 30.73
C ALA A 16 -11.06 13.13 31.97
N PRO A 17 -12.28 12.56 31.91
CA PRO A 17 -13.14 12.41 33.09
C PRO A 17 -12.57 11.43 34.13
N MET A 18 -11.97 10.32 33.69
CA MET A 18 -11.36 9.34 34.58
C MET A 18 -10.15 9.93 35.31
N LEU A 19 -9.32 10.69 34.60
CA LEU A 19 -8.19 11.43 35.18
C LEU A 19 -8.69 12.48 36.17
N SER A 20 -9.74 13.23 35.81
CA SER A 20 -10.34 14.25 36.69
C SER A 20 -10.89 13.65 37.98
N GLY A 21 -11.54 12.47 37.90
CA GLY A 21 -12.04 11.73 39.06
C GLY A 21 -10.91 11.22 39.96
N LEU A 22 -9.84 10.66 39.38
CA LEU A 22 -8.65 10.23 40.12
C LEU A 22 -7.99 11.41 40.84
N LEU A 23 -7.80 12.53 40.15
CA LEU A 23 -7.18 13.74 40.70
C LEU A 23 -8.04 14.36 41.82
N ALA A 24 -9.37 14.38 41.67
CA ALA A 24 -10.28 14.93 42.68
C ALA A 24 -10.39 14.03 43.92
N GLY A 25 -10.46 12.70 43.74
CA GLY A 25 -10.60 11.75 44.85
C GLY A 25 -9.33 11.56 45.69
N THR A 26 -8.17 12.05 45.22
CA THR A 26 -6.87 11.83 45.88
C THR A 26 -6.17 13.12 46.31
N ASP A 27 -6.76 14.30 46.04
CA ASP A 27 -6.13 15.61 46.22
C ASP A 27 -4.70 15.70 45.62
N ALA A 28 -4.50 15.01 44.48
CA ALA A 28 -3.16 14.79 43.96
C ALA A 28 -2.56 16.06 43.34
N ARG A 29 -1.33 16.36 43.76
CA ARG A 29 -0.43 17.35 43.13
C ARG A 29 0.32 16.66 41.99
N VAL A 30 0.02 17.06 40.75
CA VAL A 30 0.53 16.38 39.56
C VAL A 30 0.83 17.37 38.44
N ILE A 31 1.95 17.15 37.75
CA ILE A 31 2.31 17.80 36.49
C ILE A 31 2.41 16.72 35.43
N VAL A 32 1.71 16.89 34.31
CA VAL A 32 1.83 16.04 33.13
C VAL A 32 2.51 16.85 32.03
N THR A 33 3.56 16.30 31.43
CA THR A 33 4.28 16.90 30.30
C THR A 33 4.28 15.96 29.09
N ASP A 34 4.46 16.52 27.90
CA ASP A 34 4.86 15.74 26.72
C ASP A 34 6.35 15.30 26.81
N ALA A 35 6.83 14.68 25.73
CA ALA A 35 8.20 14.18 25.62
C ALA A 35 9.22 15.33 25.62
N GLU A 36 8.85 16.49 25.07
CA GLU A 36 9.66 17.71 24.98
C GLU A 36 9.67 18.49 26.31
N GLY A 37 8.82 18.12 27.26
CA GLY A 37 8.71 18.75 28.58
C GLY A 37 7.73 19.90 28.65
N ALA A 38 6.94 20.16 27.60
CA ALA A 38 5.87 21.15 27.67
C ALA A 38 4.73 20.63 28.55
N VAL A 39 4.22 21.51 29.40
CA VAL A 39 3.18 21.16 30.37
C VAL A 39 1.83 21.00 29.66
N ILE A 40 1.26 19.80 29.79
CA ILE A 40 -0.07 19.45 29.29
C ILE A 40 -1.12 19.73 30.37
N LEU A 41 -0.83 19.36 31.61
CA LEU A 41 -1.72 19.52 32.76
C LEU A 41 -0.89 19.84 34.00
N HIS A 42 -1.33 20.83 34.77
CA HIS A 42 -0.78 21.17 36.06
C HIS A 42 -1.91 21.27 37.08
N ARG A 43 -1.81 20.53 38.18
CA ARG A 43 -2.78 20.58 39.27
C ARG A 43 -2.08 20.76 40.60
N GLU A 44 -2.44 21.83 41.28
CA GLU A 44 -2.13 22.06 42.68
C GLU A 44 -3.22 21.39 43.53
N GLY A 45 -2.81 20.64 44.55
CA GLY A 45 -3.72 20.06 45.55
C GLY A 45 -4.19 21.12 46.53
N SER A 46 -5.15 20.77 47.39
CA SER A 46 -5.88 21.70 48.26
C SER A 46 -5.06 22.20 49.47
N GLY A 47 -3.88 21.63 49.73
CA GLY A 47 -2.98 22.04 50.82
C GLY A 47 -2.26 23.38 50.58
N PRO A 48 -1.74 24.04 51.63
CA PRO A 48 -1.20 25.40 51.55
C PRO A 48 -0.07 25.54 50.51
N ALA A 49 -0.10 26.67 49.79
CA ALA A 49 0.91 27.06 48.81
C ALA A 49 2.25 27.31 49.53
N GLY A 50 3.32 26.62 49.13
CA GLY A 50 4.68 26.85 49.64
C GLY A 50 5.28 25.75 50.52
N ALA A 51 4.57 24.64 50.81
CA ALA A 51 5.21 23.45 51.38
C ALA A 51 5.92 22.66 50.27
N ILE A 52 7.08 23.16 49.83
CA ILE A 52 8.04 22.43 49.00
C ILE A 52 8.71 21.40 49.92
N THR A 53 8.50 20.10 49.70
CA THR A 53 9.44 19.06 50.17
C THR A 53 9.37 17.72 49.44
N ASP A 54 8.47 17.49 48.49
CA ASP A 54 8.62 16.34 47.57
C ASP A 54 8.91 16.91 46.18
N GLU A 55 10.17 16.86 45.75
CA GLU A 55 10.45 16.73 44.32
C GLU A 55 9.71 15.48 43.86
N GLY A 56 8.45 15.65 43.43
CA GLY A 56 7.59 14.54 43.07
C GLY A 56 8.34 13.63 42.10
N GLN A 57 8.33 12.33 42.38
CA GLN A 57 8.96 11.37 41.48
C GLN A 57 8.35 11.49 40.09
N ARG A 58 9.21 11.38 39.08
CA ARG A 58 8.83 11.48 37.68
C ARG A 58 8.65 10.08 37.11
N PHE A 59 7.46 9.81 36.57
CA PHE A 59 7.09 8.52 36.00
C PHE A 59 6.82 8.66 34.50
N PRO A 60 7.37 7.79 33.65
CA PRO A 60 7.18 7.87 32.21
C PRO A 60 5.79 7.37 31.80
N ILE A 61 5.21 8.04 30.81
CA ILE A 61 4.05 7.56 30.06
C ILE A 61 4.59 6.77 28.89
N LEU A 62 4.44 5.44 28.91
CA LEU A 62 5.03 4.55 27.93
C LEU A 62 4.05 4.23 26.80
N LEU A 63 4.53 4.29 25.57
CA LEU A 63 3.91 3.75 24.35
C LEU A 63 4.95 2.85 23.68
N ASP A 64 4.66 1.55 23.54
CA ASP A 64 5.57 0.56 22.94
C ASP A 64 7.00 0.55 23.53
N GLY A 65 7.12 0.90 24.82
CA GLY A 65 8.40 0.94 25.54
C GLY A 65 9.13 2.29 25.48
N GLU A 66 8.66 3.25 24.67
CA GLU A 66 9.22 4.61 24.61
C GLU A 66 8.39 5.59 25.44
N ALA A 67 9.06 6.57 26.05
CA ALA A 67 8.39 7.61 26.84
C ALA A 67 7.84 8.71 25.92
N VAL A 68 6.51 8.80 25.82
CA VAL A 68 5.79 9.84 25.04
C VAL A 68 5.41 11.06 25.89
N GLY A 69 5.75 11.02 27.17
CA GLY A 69 5.47 12.07 28.14
C GLY A 69 5.76 11.60 29.55
N TRP A 70 5.52 12.47 30.51
CA TRP A 70 5.88 12.22 31.91
C TRP A 70 4.82 12.74 32.86
N VAL A 71 4.69 12.05 33.98
CA VAL A 71 3.85 12.46 35.11
C VAL A 71 4.76 12.66 36.32
N GLN A 72 4.77 13.86 36.86
CA GLN A 72 5.52 14.21 38.06
C GLN A 72 4.55 14.44 39.22
N GLY A 73 4.83 13.83 40.37
CA GLY A 73 4.01 14.04 41.56
C GLY A 73 4.26 13.03 42.67
N GLY A 74 3.36 13.01 43.66
CA GLY A 74 3.44 12.10 44.80
C GLY A 74 2.97 10.68 44.47
N ARG A 75 2.41 9.97 45.48
CA ARG A 75 2.06 8.54 45.41
C ARG A 75 1.17 8.12 44.22
N VAL A 76 0.35 9.02 43.68
CA VAL A 76 -0.62 8.72 42.61
C VAL A 76 -0.03 8.92 41.21
N ALA A 77 1.13 9.59 41.09
CA ALA A 77 1.73 9.92 39.79
C ALA A 77 2.08 8.67 38.96
N ALA A 78 2.59 7.61 39.60
CA ALA A 78 2.86 6.33 38.96
C ALA A 78 1.59 5.69 38.36
N ALA A 79 0.48 5.71 39.10
CA ALA A 79 -0.80 5.17 38.64
C ALA A 79 -1.36 5.99 37.47
N ILE A 80 -1.25 7.32 37.54
CA ILE A 80 -1.66 8.22 36.45
C ILE A 80 -0.81 7.96 35.20
N ALA A 81 0.51 7.82 35.34
CA ALA A 81 1.40 7.52 34.21
C ALA A 81 1.04 6.19 33.54
N ALA A 82 0.78 5.14 34.33
CA ALA A 82 0.36 3.84 33.83
C ALA A 82 -1.00 3.90 33.10
N VAL A 83 -1.98 4.62 33.66
CA VAL A 83 -3.30 4.82 33.04
C VAL A 83 -3.20 5.59 31.72
N LEU A 84 -2.41 6.66 31.70
CA LEU A 84 -2.19 7.44 30.48
C LEU A 84 -1.44 6.63 29.42
N GLY A 85 -0.47 5.81 29.82
CA GLY A 85 0.25 4.90 28.93
C GLY A 85 -0.68 3.86 28.29
N TYR A 86 -1.50 3.20 29.10
CA TYR A 86 -2.53 2.27 28.60
C TYR A 86 -3.51 2.95 27.64
N ALA A 87 -3.97 4.15 27.99
CA ALA A 87 -4.89 4.91 27.14
C ALA A 87 -4.24 5.36 25.83
N ALA A 88 -2.96 5.73 25.86
CA ALA A 88 -2.18 6.09 24.68
C ALA A 88 -2.00 4.89 23.75
N ALA A 89 -1.57 3.75 24.29
CA ALA A 89 -1.42 2.49 23.54
C ALA A 89 -2.74 2.07 22.89
N ARG A 90 -3.84 2.09 23.65
CA ARG A 90 -5.16 1.70 23.13
C ARG A 90 -5.65 2.61 21.99
N GLU A 91 -5.36 3.91 22.05
CA GLU A 91 -5.71 4.85 20.97
C GLU A 91 -4.80 4.66 19.75
N HIS A 92 -3.52 4.34 19.95
CA HIS A 92 -2.59 4.00 18.88
C HIS A 92 -3.04 2.74 18.12
N ASP A 93 -3.29 1.64 18.83
CA ASP A 93 -3.74 0.36 18.27
C ASP A 93 -5.03 0.53 17.46
N LYS A 94 -5.98 1.29 18.00
CA LYS A 94 -7.24 1.57 17.32
C LYS A 94 -7.03 2.29 15.98
N ARG A 95 -6.11 3.26 15.92
CA ARG A 95 -5.81 3.98 14.67
C ARG A 95 -5.09 3.09 13.68
N ALA A 96 -4.13 2.30 14.14
CA ALA A 96 -3.42 1.34 13.30
C ALA A 96 -4.39 0.34 12.66
N LEU A 97 -5.28 -0.28 13.44
CA LEU A 97 -6.31 -1.19 12.93
C LEU A 97 -7.30 -0.50 11.98
N ALA A 98 -7.72 0.74 12.29
CA ALA A 98 -8.61 1.48 11.41
C ALA A 98 -7.94 1.82 10.06
N GLN A 99 -6.66 2.18 10.09
CA GLN A 99 -5.88 2.44 8.88
C GLN A 99 -5.69 1.16 8.06
N GLU A 100 -5.31 0.06 8.70
CA GLU A 100 -5.19 -1.24 8.04
C GLU A 100 -6.52 -1.66 7.39
N ALA A 101 -7.64 -1.53 8.10
CA ALA A 101 -8.96 -1.84 7.57
C ALA A 101 -9.32 -0.97 6.35
N LEU A 102 -9.01 0.33 6.40
CA LEU A 102 -9.23 1.25 5.26
C LEU A 102 -8.34 0.89 4.06
N GLU A 103 -7.08 0.51 4.30
CA GLU A 103 -6.17 0.06 3.24
C GLU A 103 -6.67 -1.23 2.58
N ARG A 104 -7.14 -2.20 3.39
CA ARG A 104 -7.78 -3.43 2.88
C ARG A 104 -9.05 -3.16 2.10
N TYR A 105 -9.89 -2.24 2.58
CA TYR A 105 -11.12 -1.85 1.87
C TYR A 105 -10.82 -1.22 0.50
N ARG A 106 -9.82 -0.31 0.44
CA ARG A 106 -9.38 0.29 -0.83
C ARG A 106 -8.82 -0.75 -1.80
N GLU A 107 -8.04 -1.70 -1.29
CA GLU A 107 -7.50 -2.81 -2.09
C GLU A 107 -8.62 -3.70 -2.65
N LEU A 108 -9.62 -4.05 -1.85
CA LEU A 108 -10.77 -4.83 -2.30
C LEU A 108 -11.58 -4.10 -3.36
N ASN A 109 -11.89 -2.82 -3.17
CA ASN A 109 -12.65 -2.05 -4.16
C ASN A 109 -11.91 -1.94 -5.49
N LEU A 110 -10.59 -1.72 -5.46
CA LEU A 110 -9.79 -1.73 -6.68
C LEU A 110 -9.90 -3.07 -7.43
N ILE A 111 -9.83 -4.19 -6.71
CA ILE A 111 -9.97 -5.52 -7.31
C ILE A 111 -11.38 -5.70 -7.90
N TYR A 112 -12.43 -5.28 -7.19
CA TYR A 112 -13.81 -5.39 -7.68
C TYR A 112 -14.03 -4.53 -8.94
N ASP A 113 -13.57 -3.28 -8.94
CA ASP A 113 -13.70 -2.37 -10.08
C ASP A 113 -12.97 -2.92 -11.32
N LEU A 114 -11.75 -3.44 -11.13
CA LEU A 114 -10.99 -4.08 -12.21
C LEU A 114 -11.64 -5.39 -12.68
N ALA A 115 -12.19 -6.19 -11.77
CA ALA A 115 -12.85 -7.46 -12.10
C ALA A 115 -14.13 -7.24 -12.91
N ASP A 116 -14.93 -6.23 -12.57
CA ASP A 116 -16.13 -5.86 -13.32
C ASP A 116 -15.78 -5.42 -14.75
N GLN A 117 -14.75 -4.59 -14.90
CA GLN A 117 -14.30 -4.10 -16.22
C GLN A 117 -13.69 -5.20 -17.10
N ILE A 118 -12.86 -6.09 -16.51
CA ILE A 118 -12.17 -7.16 -17.24
C ILE A 118 -13.12 -8.33 -17.53
N GLY A 119 -13.96 -8.70 -16.56
CA GLY A 119 -14.85 -9.87 -16.62
C GLY A 119 -16.08 -9.69 -17.49
N ALA A 120 -16.40 -8.46 -17.92
CA ALA A 120 -17.55 -8.17 -18.79
C ALA A 120 -17.39 -8.70 -20.23
N THR A 121 -16.22 -9.24 -20.61
CA THR A 121 -15.93 -9.66 -21.98
C THR A 121 -15.33 -11.06 -22.03
N LEU A 122 -15.68 -11.82 -23.07
CA LEU A 122 -15.20 -13.20 -23.29
C LEU A 122 -14.25 -13.31 -24.49
N GLU A 123 -13.83 -12.19 -25.05
CA GLU A 123 -12.95 -12.11 -26.21
C GLU A 123 -11.57 -11.61 -25.79
N ILE A 124 -10.52 -12.31 -26.20
CA ILE A 124 -9.13 -11.98 -25.82
C ILE A 124 -8.78 -10.52 -26.15
N PRO A 125 -9.10 -9.97 -27.34
CA PRO A 125 -8.79 -8.57 -27.67
C PRO A 125 -9.49 -7.58 -26.74
N ALA A 126 -10.74 -7.85 -26.35
CA ALA A 126 -11.49 -6.97 -25.46
C ALA A 126 -10.89 -6.95 -24.05
N VAL A 127 -10.53 -8.12 -23.52
CA VAL A 127 -9.85 -8.25 -22.23
C VAL A 127 -8.49 -7.54 -22.25
N ALA A 128 -7.73 -7.72 -23.33
CA ALA A 128 -6.43 -7.08 -23.51
C ALA A 128 -6.56 -5.54 -23.56
N ALA A 129 -7.51 -5.02 -24.33
CA ALA A 129 -7.77 -3.59 -24.43
C ALA A 129 -8.13 -2.95 -23.08
N VAL A 130 -8.92 -3.64 -22.25
CA VAL A 130 -9.22 -3.18 -20.88
C VAL A 130 -7.95 -3.16 -20.04
N ALA A 131 -7.16 -4.23 -20.04
CA ALA A 131 -5.92 -4.30 -19.25
C ALA A 131 -4.89 -3.25 -19.67
N VAL A 132 -4.72 -3.03 -20.99
CA VAL A 132 -3.86 -1.99 -21.57
C VAL A 132 -4.31 -0.61 -21.12
N ARG A 133 -5.60 -0.30 -21.25
CA ARG A 133 -6.15 1.00 -20.85
C ARG A 133 -5.92 1.28 -19.37
N GLU A 134 -6.21 0.32 -18.49
CA GLU A 134 -6.04 0.53 -17.05
C GLU A 134 -4.57 0.59 -16.65
N ALA A 135 -3.67 -0.13 -17.33
CA ALA A 135 -2.23 0.02 -17.14
C ALA A 135 -1.72 1.41 -17.56
N GLY A 136 -2.27 2.02 -18.61
CA GLY A 136 -1.95 3.41 -18.98
C GLY A 136 -2.50 4.47 -18.00
N ARG A 137 -3.47 4.08 -17.16
CA ARG A 137 -4.10 4.96 -16.14
C ARG A 137 -3.50 4.82 -14.75
N LEU A 138 -2.35 4.15 -14.63
CA LEU A 138 -1.60 4.14 -13.38
C LEU A 138 -1.38 5.58 -12.87
N PRO A 139 -1.35 5.81 -11.54
CA PRO A 139 -1.13 7.13 -10.97
C PRO A 139 0.07 7.91 -11.55
N ALA A 140 1.16 7.21 -11.85
CA ALA A 140 2.34 7.81 -12.48
C ALA A 140 2.17 8.08 -13.99
N GLY A 141 1.17 7.48 -14.65
CA GLY A 141 0.89 7.59 -16.09
C GLY A 141 1.74 6.67 -16.96
N GLY A 142 1.71 6.92 -18.27
CA GLY A 142 2.44 6.16 -19.29
C GLY A 142 1.52 5.49 -20.31
N THR A 143 2.13 4.78 -21.25
CA THR A 143 1.45 4.03 -22.31
C THR A 143 1.35 2.56 -21.90
N GLY A 144 0.13 2.06 -21.78
CA GLY A 144 -0.13 0.66 -21.42
C GLY A 144 0.23 -0.31 -22.55
N PHE A 145 0.54 -1.56 -22.20
CA PHE A 145 0.74 -2.65 -23.15
C PHE A 145 0.37 -3.99 -22.55
N LEU A 146 0.03 -4.95 -23.41
CA LEU A 146 -0.15 -6.35 -23.06
C LEU A 146 0.40 -7.22 -24.20
N LEU A 147 1.21 -8.21 -23.83
CA LEU A 147 1.80 -9.15 -24.78
C LEU A 147 1.52 -10.58 -24.31
N LEU A 148 1.10 -11.45 -25.21
CA LEU A 148 0.83 -12.85 -24.93
C LEU A 148 1.96 -13.74 -25.41
N ARG A 149 2.31 -14.74 -24.60
CA ARG A 149 3.27 -15.78 -24.94
C ARG A 149 2.63 -16.75 -25.95
N THR A 150 3.30 -16.92 -27.08
CA THR A 150 2.97 -17.92 -28.10
C THR A 150 3.42 -19.33 -27.71
N ALA A 151 2.96 -20.34 -28.45
CA ALA A 151 3.47 -21.70 -28.33
C ALA A 151 5.00 -21.82 -28.58
N ARG A 152 5.60 -20.87 -29.33
CA ARG A 152 7.05 -20.79 -29.57
C ARG A 152 7.81 -20.01 -28.49
N GLY A 153 7.12 -19.58 -27.43
CA GLY A 153 7.70 -18.87 -26.29
C GLY A 153 8.00 -17.40 -26.52
N ALA A 154 7.67 -16.85 -27.69
CA ALA A 154 7.81 -15.42 -27.98
C ALA A 154 6.56 -14.64 -27.54
N LEU A 155 6.75 -13.39 -27.12
CA LEU A 155 5.68 -12.45 -26.81
C LEU A 155 5.12 -11.80 -28.08
N GLU A 156 3.80 -11.80 -28.25
CA GLU A 156 3.10 -11.19 -29.37
C GLU A 156 1.98 -10.27 -28.89
N SER A 157 1.70 -9.22 -29.66
CA SER A 157 0.55 -8.33 -29.42
C SER A 157 -0.76 -9.05 -29.73
N THR A 158 -1.82 -8.71 -29.00
CA THR A 158 -3.19 -9.15 -29.32
C THR A 158 -3.92 -8.20 -30.26
N ASP A 159 -3.44 -6.97 -30.38
CA ASP A 159 -4.05 -5.93 -31.20
C ASP A 159 -3.25 -5.75 -32.49
N ASP A 160 -3.93 -5.91 -33.63
CA ASP A 160 -3.44 -5.51 -34.96
C ASP A 160 -3.60 -3.99 -35.20
N ASP A 161 -4.49 -3.32 -34.45
CA ASP A 161 -4.92 -1.92 -34.68
C ASP A 161 -4.62 -0.94 -33.52
N ALA A 162 -4.09 -1.38 -32.38
CA ALA A 162 -3.69 -0.48 -31.30
C ALA A 162 -2.36 0.22 -31.62
N GLU A 163 -2.12 1.39 -31.00
CA GLU A 163 -0.82 2.06 -31.04
C GLU A 163 0.25 1.03 -30.63
N ALA A 164 1.05 0.59 -31.61
CA ALA A 164 1.81 -0.63 -31.48
C ALA A 164 2.68 -0.58 -30.20
N PRO A 165 2.76 -1.67 -29.42
CA PRO A 165 3.73 -1.74 -28.32
C PRO A 165 5.10 -1.32 -28.87
N PRO A 166 5.92 -0.56 -28.11
CA PRO A 166 7.09 0.09 -28.65
C PRO A 166 7.95 -0.90 -29.42
N ALA A 167 8.37 -0.46 -30.61
CA ALA A 167 8.97 -1.31 -31.62
C ALA A 167 10.12 -2.14 -31.02
N GLY A 168 9.93 -3.46 -30.99
CA GLY A 168 10.92 -4.44 -30.50
C GLY A 168 10.65 -5.06 -29.12
N LEU A 169 9.54 -4.71 -28.44
CA LEU A 169 9.01 -5.56 -27.35
C LEU A 169 8.36 -6.85 -27.87
N VAL A 170 7.76 -6.77 -29.06
CA VAL A 170 7.21 -7.94 -29.77
C VAL A 170 8.35 -8.87 -30.19
N GLY A 171 8.18 -10.16 -29.93
CA GLY A 171 9.18 -11.19 -30.19
C GLY A 171 10.13 -11.46 -29.02
N ALA A 172 10.06 -10.65 -27.94
CA ALA A 172 10.83 -10.90 -26.72
C ALA A 172 10.52 -12.30 -26.16
N ARG A 173 11.55 -12.93 -25.58
CA ARG A 173 11.48 -14.27 -25.02
C ARG A 173 11.87 -14.24 -23.55
N ALA A 174 11.47 -15.29 -22.84
CA ALA A 174 11.98 -15.67 -21.53
C ALA A 174 13.49 -15.37 -21.37
N GLY A 175 13.84 -14.58 -20.35
CA GLY A 175 15.22 -14.20 -20.02
C GLY A 175 15.89 -13.16 -20.93
N ALA A 176 15.22 -12.67 -21.98
CA ALA A 176 15.77 -11.65 -22.89
C ALA A 176 15.18 -10.26 -22.61
N GLY A 177 16.03 -9.28 -22.32
CA GLY A 177 15.54 -7.95 -21.98
C GLY A 177 15.01 -7.85 -20.55
N ILE A 178 14.51 -6.66 -20.21
CA ILE A 178 13.74 -6.44 -18.98
C ILE A 178 12.44 -7.24 -19.03
N LEU A 179 11.71 -7.19 -20.16
CA LEU A 179 10.44 -7.92 -20.29
C LEU A 179 10.61 -9.43 -20.24
N GLY A 180 11.68 -9.98 -20.80
CA GLY A 180 11.97 -11.41 -20.68
C GLY A 180 12.29 -11.82 -19.25
N ALA A 181 12.96 -10.96 -18.48
CA ALA A 181 13.20 -11.18 -17.06
C ALA A 181 11.89 -11.14 -16.26
N VAL A 182 11.01 -10.17 -16.50
CA VAL A 182 9.68 -10.08 -15.86
C VAL A 182 8.80 -11.26 -16.24
N LEU A 183 8.79 -11.62 -17.53
CA LEU A 183 8.08 -12.79 -18.04
C LEU A 183 8.52 -14.08 -17.32
N ASP A 184 9.77 -14.17 -16.89
CA ASP A 184 10.30 -15.31 -16.14
C ASP A 184 10.42 -15.10 -14.61
N GLY A 185 9.98 -13.95 -14.12
CA GLY A 185 10.19 -13.51 -12.75
C GLY A 185 8.90 -13.04 -12.10
N GLU A 186 9.05 -11.91 -11.40
CA GLU A 186 7.98 -11.20 -10.71
C GLU A 186 7.75 -9.83 -11.34
N ALA A 187 6.69 -9.15 -10.90
CA ALA A 187 6.43 -7.79 -11.34
C ALA A 187 7.57 -6.85 -10.90
N GLU A 188 7.98 -5.95 -11.79
CA GLU A 188 9.17 -5.13 -11.60
C GLU A 188 8.95 -3.69 -12.08
N ILE A 189 9.59 -2.74 -11.38
CA ILE A 189 9.69 -1.33 -11.75
C ILE A 189 11.12 -1.07 -12.22
N VAL A 190 11.26 -0.44 -13.38
CA VAL A 190 12.54 0.07 -13.90
C VAL A 190 12.35 1.54 -14.29
N ASN A 191 12.71 2.45 -13.38
CA ASN A 191 12.58 3.91 -13.60
C ASN A 191 13.70 4.51 -14.47
N ASP A 192 14.83 3.80 -14.61
CA ASP A 192 15.93 4.16 -15.51
C ASP A 192 16.33 2.95 -16.36
N VAL A 193 15.70 2.82 -17.52
CA VAL A 193 15.94 1.71 -18.44
C VAL A 193 17.32 1.80 -19.09
N ALA A 194 17.86 3.01 -19.25
CA ALA A 194 19.19 3.19 -19.83
C ALA A 194 20.29 2.60 -18.93
N ALA A 195 20.12 2.70 -17.61
CA ALA A 195 21.02 2.12 -16.62
C ALA A 195 20.87 0.60 -16.43
N ASP A 196 19.76 -0.02 -16.87
CA ASP A 196 19.55 -1.47 -16.71
C ASP A 196 20.41 -2.28 -17.69
N LEU A 197 21.22 -3.19 -17.16
CA LEU A 197 22.13 -4.04 -17.94
C LEU A 197 21.39 -5.08 -18.78
N ARG A 198 20.16 -5.45 -18.40
CA ARG A 198 19.32 -6.41 -19.12
C ARG A 198 18.66 -5.76 -20.33
N ALA A 199 18.51 -4.43 -20.34
CA ALA A 199 17.75 -3.72 -21.36
C ALA A 199 18.29 -3.99 -22.77
N SER A 200 17.41 -4.53 -23.60
CA SER A 200 17.63 -4.73 -25.04
C SER A 200 17.70 -3.39 -25.78
N ALA A 201 18.19 -3.41 -27.02
CA ALA A 201 18.26 -2.20 -27.85
C ALA A 201 16.88 -1.55 -28.07
N ALA A 202 15.83 -2.38 -28.19
CA ALA A 202 14.46 -1.90 -28.28
C ALA A 202 13.98 -1.28 -26.97
N GLU A 203 14.32 -1.88 -25.82
CA GLU A 203 13.88 -1.35 -24.53
C GLU A 203 14.53 -0.01 -24.18
N ARG A 204 15.75 0.24 -24.67
CA ARG A 204 16.49 1.50 -24.45
C ARG A 204 15.84 2.72 -25.09
N THR A 205 14.79 2.57 -25.89
CA THR A 205 13.99 3.72 -26.36
C THR A 205 13.01 4.22 -25.29
N MET A 206 12.80 3.44 -24.22
CA MET A 206 11.97 3.82 -23.09
C MET A 206 12.86 4.45 -22.01
N ALA A 207 12.35 5.47 -21.33
CA ALA A 207 13.00 6.03 -20.16
C ALA A 207 12.67 5.19 -18.91
N SER A 208 11.41 4.77 -18.80
CA SER A 208 10.90 4.00 -17.66
C SER A 208 9.90 2.93 -18.11
N ILE A 209 9.85 1.82 -17.38
CA ILE A 209 8.88 0.74 -17.60
C ILE A 209 8.48 0.10 -16.27
N ILE A 210 7.20 -0.27 -16.17
CA ILE A 210 6.65 -1.10 -15.11
C ILE A 210 5.93 -2.28 -15.76
N ALA A 211 6.23 -3.50 -15.32
CA ALA A 211 5.69 -4.70 -15.96
C ALA A 211 5.38 -5.80 -14.95
N ALA A 212 4.34 -6.58 -15.23
CA ALA A 212 3.90 -7.71 -14.42
C ALA A 212 3.61 -8.94 -15.30
N PRO A 213 4.03 -10.14 -14.88
CA PRO A 213 3.75 -11.36 -15.62
C PRO A 213 2.27 -11.76 -15.50
N LEU A 214 1.68 -12.17 -16.62
CA LEU A 214 0.35 -12.79 -16.65
C LEU A 214 0.48 -14.27 -16.27
N LYS A 215 0.05 -14.61 -15.05
CA LYS A 215 0.17 -15.95 -14.46
C LYS A 215 -1.21 -16.57 -14.27
N VAL A 216 -1.42 -17.77 -14.82
CA VAL A 216 -2.63 -18.57 -14.62
C VAL A 216 -2.27 -20.03 -14.40
N ARG A 217 -2.79 -20.66 -13.33
CA ARG A 217 -2.56 -22.10 -13.03
C ARG A 217 -1.08 -22.52 -13.08
N GLY A 218 -0.18 -21.66 -12.58
CA GLY A 218 1.27 -21.88 -12.59
C GLY A 218 1.96 -21.68 -13.94
N GLN A 219 1.23 -21.31 -14.99
CA GLN A 219 1.75 -21.00 -16.33
C GLN A 219 1.85 -19.50 -16.55
N ARG A 220 2.90 -19.09 -17.27
CA ARG A 220 3.15 -17.68 -17.63
C ARG A 220 2.72 -17.45 -19.06
N ILE A 221 1.55 -16.83 -19.24
CA ILE A 221 0.90 -16.70 -20.54
C ILE A 221 1.17 -15.37 -21.23
N GLY A 222 1.91 -14.46 -20.60
CA GLY A 222 2.23 -13.14 -21.17
C GLY A 222 2.76 -12.15 -20.14
N VAL A 223 2.77 -10.87 -20.51
CA VAL A 223 3.16 -9.71 -19.68
C VAL A 223 2.18 -8.58 -19.92
N VAL A 224 1.86 -7.82 -18.87
CA VAL A 224 1.13 -6.54 -18.94
C VAL A 224 1.97 -5.46 -18.28
N GLY A 225 1.87 -4.22 -18.74
CA GLY A 225 2.66 -3.14 -18.17
C GLY A 225 2.31 -1.76 -18.70
N ALA A 226 3.10 -0.79 -18.26
CA ALA A 226 3.11 0.56 -18.81
C ALA A 226 4.56 1.01 -19.01
N TRP A 227 4.78 1.90 -19.97
CA TRP A 227 6.09 2.47 -20.26
C TRP A 227 5.98 3.96 -20.57
N SER A 228 7.10 4.67 -20.53
CA SER A 228 7.17 6.05 -20.99
C SER A 228 8.50 6.33 -21.68
N ASP A 229 8.47 7.11 -22.76
CA ASP A 229 9.64 7.69 -23.42
C ASP A 229 10.21 8.89 -22.66
N GLN A 230 9.44 9.44 -21.71
CA GLN A 230 9.87 10.46 -20.76
C GLN A 230 10.12 9.83 -19.38
N PRO A 231 11.03 10.40 -18.57
CA PRO A 231 11.24 9.91 -17.21
C PRO A 231 9.95 10.01 -16.36
N VAL A 232 9.44 8.85 -15.94
CA VAL A 232 8.32 8.71 -15.02
C VAL A 232 8.80 7.91 -13.80
N GLU A 233 8.37 8.32 -12.61
CA GLU A 233 8.71 7.66 -11.35
C GLU A 233 7.58 6.71 -10.94
N TYR A 234 7.64 5.46 -11.42
CA TYR A 234 6.75 4.42 -10.93
C TYR A 234 7.11 4.03 -9.49
N ARG A 235 6.08 3.76 -8.69
CA ARG A 235 6.22 3.42 -7.26
C ARG A 235 5.51 2.11 -6.94
N ALA A 236 5.72 1.63 -5.70
CA ALA A 236 5.08 0.42 -5.20
C ALA A 236 3.53 0.46 -5.30
N ALA A 237 2.93 1.65 -5.24
CA ALA A 237 1.49 1.81 -5.46
C ALA A 237 1.08 1.48 -6.89
N ASP A 238 1.83 1.92 -7.90
CA ASP A 238 1.58 1.58 -9.31
C ASP A 238 1.77 0.08 -9.55
N LEU A 239 2.82 -0.51 -8.97
CA LEU A 239 3.10 -1.94 -9.09
C LEU A 239 1.99 -2.80 -8.48
N LYS A 240 1.40 -2.36 -7.36
CA LYS A 240 0.26 -3.03 -6.73
C LYS A 240 -0.96 -3.03 -7.64
N VAL A 241 -1.27 -1.90 -8.29
CA VAL A 241 -2.38 -1.80 -9.26
C VAL A 241 -2.10 -2.71 -10.46
N LEU A 242 -0.90 -2.64 -11.04
CA LEU A 242 -0.52 -3.45 -12.20
C LEU A 242 -0.56 -4.96 -11.90
N ALA A 243 -0.11 -5.38 -10.72
CA ALA A 243 -0.19 -6.77 -10.29
C ALA A 243 -1.65 -7.25 -10.16
N ALA A 244 -2.56 -6.40 -9.69
CA ALA A 244 -3.99 -6.71 -9.64
C ALA A 244 -4.59 -6.85 -11.06
N ILE A 245 -4.24 -5.95 -11.99
CA ILE A 245 -4.62 -6.05 -13.40
C ILE A 245 -4.13 -7.39 -13.97
N ALA A 246 -2.87 -7.76 -13.75
CA ALA A 246 -2.30 -9.01 -14.25
C ALA A 246 -3.02 -10.25 -13.68
N ALA A 247 -3.34 -10.23 -12.38
CA ALA A 247 -4.02 -11.32 -11.68
C ALA A 247 -5.47 -11.53 -12.15
N LEU A 248 -6.12 -10.49 -12.66
CA LEU A 248 -7.49 -10.54 -13.20
C LEU A 248 -7.50 -10.83 -14.71
N ALA A 249 -6.58 -10.24 -15.46
CA ALA A 249 -6.49 -10.43 -16.91
C ALA A 249 -6.07 -11.85 -17.27
N ALA A 250 -5.07 -12.41 -16.58
CA ALA A 250 -4.54 -13.74 -16.90
C ALA A 250 -5.58 -14.88 -16.89
N PRO A 251 -6.40 -15.06 -15.82
CA PRO A 251 -7.43 -16.09 -15.82
C PRO A 251 -8.55 -15.81 -16.84
N THR A 252 -8.92 -14.55 -17.05
CA THR A 252 -9.97 -14.18 -18.03
C THR A 252 -9.52 -14.48 -19.47
N ILE A 253 -8.26 -14.21 -19.80
CA ILE A 253 -7.65 -14.56 -21.09
C ILE A 253 -7.59 -16.09 -21.27
N ASP A 254 -7.21 -16.84 -20.23
CA ASP A 254 -7.20 -18.31 -20.28
C ASP A 254 -8.60 -18.89 -20.53
N GLN A 255 -9.62 -18.30 -19.89
CA GLN A 255 -11.02 -18.68 -20.09
C GLN A 255 -11.49 -18.36 -21.51
N ALA A 256 -11.20 -17.17 -22.03
CA ALA A 256 -11.53 -16.78 -23.40
C ALA A 256 -10.88 -17.72 -24.43
N ARG A 257 -9.58 -18.03 -24.28
CA ARG A 257 -8.86 -19.01 -25.11
C ARG A 257 -9.53 -20.39 -25.11
N THR A 258 -9.93 -20.86 -23.93
CA THR A 258 -10.61 -22.15 -23.78
C THR A 258 -11.98 -22.14 -24.47
N HIS A 259 -12.75 -21.06 -24.31
CA HIS A 259 -14.06 -20.91 -24.92
C HIS A 259 -13.99 -20.90 -26.46
N GLU A 260 -13.09 -20.12 -27.04
CA GLU A 260 -12.86 -20.07 -28.48
C GLU A 260 -12.43 -21.43 -29.06
N ALA A 261 -11.61 -22.19 -28.33
CA ALA A 261 -11.17 -23.52 -28.76
C ALA A 261 -12.36 -24.49 -28.84
N VAL A 262 -13.25 -24.48 -27.86
CA VAL A 262 -14.47 -25.30 -27.83
C VAL A 262 -15.40 -24.95 -29.01
N LEU A 263 -15.65 -23.66 -29.25
CA LEU A 263 -16.48 -23.20 -30.37
C LEU A 263 -15.92 -23.64 -31.73
N ARG A 264 -14.59 -23.56 -31.91
CA ARG A 264 -13.92 -24.03 -33.15
C ARG A 264 -14.05 -25.53 -33.37
N THR A 265 -14.06 -26.34 -32.31
CA THR A 265 -14.28 -27.79 -32.43
C THR A 265 -15.74 -28.17 -32.67
N ALA A 266 -16.69 -27.43 -32.11
CA ALA A 266 -18.13 -27.69 -32.28
C ALA A 266 -18.66 -27.33 -33.68
N GLY A 267 -18.08 -26.32 -34.35
CA GLY A 267 -18.45 -25.94 -35.73
C GLY A 267 -17.87 -26.82 -36.85
N ARG A 268 -17.16 -27.90 -36.51
CA ARG A 268 -16.54 -28.84 -37.46
C ARG A 268 -17.19 -30.24 -37.48
N GLY A 269 -18.22 -30.48 -36.67
CA GLY A 269 -19.02 -31.71 -36.66
C GLY A 269 -20.40 -31.47 -37.25
#